data_AF-A0A955TD93-F1
#
_entry.id   AF-A0A955TD93-F1
#
_cell.length_a   1.000
_cell.length_b   1.000
_cell.length_c   1.000
_cell.angle_alpha   90.00
_cell.angle_beta   90.00
_cell.angle_gamma   90.00
#
_symmetry.space_group_name_H-M   'P 1'
#
loop_
_entity.id
_entity.type
_entity.pdbx_description
1 polymer ?
#
loop_
_entity_poly.entity_id
_entity_poly.type
_entity_poly.pdbx_seq_one_letter_code
_entity_poly.pdbx_strand_id
1 'polypeptide(L)'
;PLLKPFAIAIDPKGRAWVTANQVGYVANSGMADPTEAIGGVYRVSSDGTVETLSNLDANNVPVLSWPMGISGDSKGNMWVSNSNSVKVPCVDPLDPQDGMDGPSITLYPADDRAPSNHIGGGLTIPWGNAVDGNDTLWVFNFGQKPTRNVDENTVWPDTPLSHFCGADPSKCPSGKSTGDPISRDIGYVSDALDRVTGGGIDPSGNVWLLNNWKKTGPFGPVYNTNPGGNSFVIVPGAAGPVKTPLIGPPQSFEQPGHRRDHRKGHWGHSPHRGYDRD
;
A
#
# COMPACT_ATOMS: atom_id res chain seq x y z
N PRO A 1 -3.37 19.25 -11.15
CA PRO A 1 -2.74 17.92 -11.33
C PRO A 1 -3.82 16.82 -11.40
N LEU A 2 -3.81 15.98 -12.43
CA LEU A 2 -4.68 14.82 -12.49
C LEU A 2 -4.10 13.73 -11.56
N LEU A 3 -4.48 13.78 -10.29
CA LEU A 3 -4.13 12.76 -9.29
C LEU A 3 -4.64 11.39 -9.75
N LYS A 4 -3.73 10.41 -9.85
CA LYS A 4 -4.07 8.99 -10.07
C LYS A 4 -3.84 8.18 -8.79
N PRO A 5 -4.71 8.32 -7.76
CA PRO A 5 -4.55 7.60 -6.51
C PRO A 5 -4.62 6.09 -6.75
N PHE A 6 -3.82 5.33 -5.99
CA PHE A 6 -3.75 3.87 -6.12
C PHE A 6 -4.12 3.15 -4.83
N ALA A 7 -3.44 3.47 -3.72
CA ALA A 7 -3.69 2.86 -2.42
C ALA A 7 -3.73 3.91 -1.31
N ILE A 8 -4.26 3.49 -0.16
CA ILE A 8 -4.39 4.30 1.05
C ILE A 8 -3.98 3.48 2.28
N ALA A 9 -3.30 4.12 3.23
CA ALA A 9 -3.09 3.61 4.57
C ALA A 9 -3.30 4.71 5.60
N ILE A 10 -3.64 4.34 6.84
CA ILE A 10 -3.88 5.30 7.92
C ILE A 10 -2.78 5.13 8.97
N ASP A 11 -2.12 6.22 9.34
CA ASP A 11 -1.07 6.20 10.36
C ASP A 11 -1.64 6.28 11.79
N PRO A 12 -0.81 6.04 12.84
CA PRO A 12 -1.26 6.12 14.23
C PRO A 12 -1.77 7.49 14.69
N LYS A 13 -1.53 8.56 13.91
CA LYS A 13 -2.05 9.91 14.16
C LYS A 13 -3.40 10.14 13.47
N GLY A 14 -3.95 9.12 12.79
CA GLY A 14 -5.22 9.19 12.06
C GLY A 14 -5.12 9.92 10.73
N ARG A 15 -3.91 10.14 10.20
CA ARG A 15 -3.71 10.78 8.89
C ARG A 15 -3.76 9.71 7.80
N ALA A 16 -4.44 10.01 6.70
CA ALA A 16 -4.47 9.15 5.53
C ALA A 16 -3.24 9.41 4.64
N TRP A 17 -2.58 8.35 4.21
CA TRP A 17 -1.46 8.38 3.28
C TRP A 17 -1.90 7.74 1.97
N VAL A 18 -1.83 8.49 0.88
CA VAL A 18 -2.34 8.08 -0.44
C VAL A 18 -1.19 8.04 -1.43
N THR A 19 -0.96 6.89 -2.04
CA THR A 19 -0.03 6.76 -3.16
C THR A 19 -0.71 7.19 -4.45
N ALA A 20 0.04 7.84 -5.33
CA ALA A 20 -0.41 8.23 -6.64
C ALA A 20 0.60 7.77 -7.70
N ASN A 21 0.19 6.78 -8.50
CA ASN A 21 1.05 6.10 -9.48
C ASN A 21 1.58 7.06 -10.55
N GLN A 22 0.85 8.14 -10.84
CA GLN A 22 1.27 9.17 -11.77
C GLN A 22 0.69 10.51 -11.33
N VAL A 23 1.56 11.43 -10.96
CA VAL A 23 1.17 12.69 -10.31
C VAL A 23 1.35 13.91 -11.22
N GLY A 24 2.30 13.81 -12.16
CA GLY A 24 2.60 14.82 -13.18
C GLY A 24 4.07 14.78 -13.59
N TYR A 25 4.45 15.65 -14.53
CA TYR A 25 5.84 15.98 -14.90
C TYR A 25 6.29 17.20 -14.11
N VAL A 26 7.47 17.19 -13.49
CA VAL A 26 7.96 18.35 -12.72
C VAL A 26 8.77 19.26 -13.65
N ALA A 27 8.19 20.42 -13.98
CA ALA A 27 8.83 21.46 -14.78
C ALA A 27 9.74 22.40 -13.95
N ASN A 28 10.66 21.86 -13.13
CA ASN A 28 11.59 22.69 -12.35
C ASN A 28 13.00 22.82 -12.97
N SER A 29 13.09 22.71 -14.29
CA SER A 29 14.32 23.04 -15.05
C SER A 29 14.06 23.74 -16.40
N GLY A 30 12.83 24.15 -16.71
CA GLY A 30 12.53 24.89 -17.96
C GLY A 30 12.38 24.02 -19.22
N MET A 31 12.45 22.70 -19.11
CA MET A 31 11.90 21.78 -20.11
C MET A 31 11.14 20.67 -19.38
N ALA A 32 9.84 20.55 -19.64
CA ALA A 32 9.11 19.34 -19.32
C ALA A 32 9.59 18.25 -20.29
N ASP A 33 10.32 17.26 -19.81
CA ASP A 33 10.46 16.01 -20.57
C ASP A 33 9.23 15.15 -20.28
N PRO A 34 8.34 14.90 -21.26
CA PRO A 34 7.23 13.98 -21.15
C PRO A 34 7.66 12.49 -20.96
N THR A 35 8.93 12.20 -20.68
CA THR A 35 9.42 10.85 -20.32
C THR A 35 9.73 10.65 -18.84
N GLU A 36 9.80 11.70 -18.00
CA GLU A 36 10.09 11.52 -16.57
C GLU A 36 8.87 11.08 -15.77
N ALA A 37 8.77 9.77 -15.52
CA ALA A 37 7.78 9.17 -14.65
C ALA A 37 7.96 9.63 -13.19
N ILE A 38 7.03 10.46 -12.68
CA ILE A 38 7.05 10.92 -11.29
C ILE A 38 5.78 10.44 -10.56
N GLY A 39 6.04 9.62 -9.55
CA GLY A 39 5.07 9.15 -8.58
C GLY A 39 5.00 10.10 -7.39
N GLY A 40 4.05 9.86 -6.48
CA GLY A 40 3.99 10.67 -5.28
C GLY A 40 3.16 10.05 -4.18
N VAL A 41 3.35 10.62 -3.00
CA VAL A 41 2.65 10.26 -1.77
C VAL A 41 2.07 11.53 -1.18
N TYR A 42 0.82 11.42 -0.78
CA TYR A 42 0.04 12.49 -0.18
C TYR A 42 -0.33 12.12 1.23
N ARG A 43 -0.29 13.10 2.13
CA ARG A 43 -0.73 12.95 3.50
C ARG A 43 -1.94 13.86 3.72
N VAL A 44 -3.06 13.27 4.13
CA VAL A 44 -4.33 13.95 4.37
C VAL A 44 -4.62 13.94 5.86
N SER A 45 -4.66 15.13 6.45
CA SER A 45 -5.02 15.35 7.84
C SER A 45 -6.52 15.14 8.08
N SER A 46 -6.90 14.93 9.34
CA SER A 46 -8.31 14.72 9.72
C SER A 46 -9.23 15.92 9.44
N ASP A 47 -8.67 17.11 9.28
CA ASP A 47 -9.36 18.34 8.86
C ASP A 47 -9.52 18.46 7.33
N GLY A 48 -9.02 17.49 6.57
CA GLY A 48 -9.05 17.47 5.11
C GLY A 48 -7.87 18.18 4.44
N THR A 49 -6.93 18.74 5.20
CA THR A 49 -5.71 19.36 4.64
C THR A 49 -4.85 18.30 3.95
N VAL A 50 -4.45 18.57 2.70
CA VAL A 50 -3.61 17.67 1.89
C VAL A 50 -2.19 18.24 1.78
N GLU A 51 -1.21 17.44 2.18
CA GLU A 51 0.22 17.69 2.07
C GLU A 51 0.82 16.76 1.01
N THR A 52 1.62 17.32 0.09
CA THR A 52 2.44 16.51 -0.84
C THR A 52 3.78 16.21 -0.16
N LEU A 53 4.15 14.94 -0.09
CA LEU A 53 5.43 14.54 0.50
C LEU A 53 6.56 14.54 -0.53
N SER A 54 7.79 14.72 -0.04
CA SER A 54 8.98 14.71 -0.89
C SER A 54 9.11 13.38 -1.64
N ASN A 55 9.51 13.48 -2.91
CA ASN A 55 9.94 12.33 -3.72
C ASN A 55 11.47 12.21 -3.77
N LEU A 56 12.21 12.93 -2.93
CA LEU A 56 13.67 12.98 -2.97
C LEU A 56 14.27 12.34 -1.73
N ASP A 57 15.27 11.48 -1.90
CA ASP A 57 16.07 10.96 -0.80
C ASP A 57 17.02 12.03 -0.21
N ALA A 58 17.86 11.62 0.75
CA ALA A 58 18.82 12.51 1.41
C ALA A 58 19.89 13.09 0.46
N ASN A 59 20.07 12.52 -0.73
CA ASN A 59 21.01 12.95 -1.76
C ASN A 59 20.32 13.70 -2.91
N ASN A 60 19.05 14.06 -2.77
CA ASN A 60 18.20 14.67 -3.79
C ASN A 60 17.96 13.77 -5.03
N VAL A 61 17.96 12.46 -4.85
CA VAL A 61 17.64 11.49 -5.90
C VAL A 61 16.15 11.11 -5.81
N PRO A 62 15.41 11.14 -6.93
CA PRO A 62 14.02 10.67 -6.96
C PRO A 62 13.86 9.21 -6.50
N VAL A 63 12.89 8.95 -5.61
CA VAL A 63 12.65 7.60 -5.06
C VAL A 63 11.44 6.87 -5.65
N LEU A 64 10.46 7.60 -6.18
CA LEU A 64 9.23 7.04 -6.76
C LEU A 64 9.07 7.45 -8.22
N SER A 65 8.77 6.45 -9.05
CA SER A 65 8.19 6.68 -10.36
C SER A 65 6.74 6.21 -10.38
N TRP A 66 6.46 4.97 -9.96
CA TRP A 66 5.16 4.32 -10.09
C TRP A 66 4.72 3.61 -8.80
N PRO A 67 4.42 4.37 -7.73
CA PRO A 67 4.01 3.84 -6.45
C PRO A 67 2.63 3.17 -6.54
N MET A 68 2.51 2.04 -5.85
CA MET A 68 1.38 1.13 -5.78
C MET A 68 0.85 1.07 -4.35
N GLY A 69 0.91 -0.09 -3.70
CA GLY A 69 0.46 -0.32 -2.33
C GLY A 69 1.25 0.47 -1.29
N ILE A 70 0.60 0.71 -0.15
CA ILE A 70 1.18 1.37 1.01
C ILE A 70 0.66 0.69 2.27
N SER A 71 1.54 0.48 3.26
CA SER A 71 1.18 0.07 4.61
C SER A 71 2.02 0.79 5.65
N GLY A 72 1.46 0.96 6.84
CA GLY A 72 2.12 1.63 7.97
C GLY A 72 2.57 0.63 9.02
N ASP A 73 3.72 0.88 9.65
CA ASP A 73 4.18 0.13 10.82
C ASP A 73 3.65 0.71 12.14
N SER A 74 3.94 0.04 13.26
CA SER A 74 3.46 0.45 14.59
C SER A 74 3.98 1.82 15.06
N LYS A 75 5.00 2.37 14.41
CA LYS A 75 5.59 3.68 14.71
C LYS A 75 5.11 4.76 13.75
N GLY A 76 4.32 4.40 12.73
CA GLY A 76 3.81 5.30 11.71
C GLY A 76 4.80 5.59 10.58
N ASN A 77 5.83 4.75 10.40
CA ASN A 77 6.57 4.78 9.15
C ASN A 77 5.74 4.10 8.06
N MET A 78 5.86 4.60 6.83
CA MET A 78 5.06 4.12 5.71
C MET A 78 5.92 3.44 4.66
N TRP A 79 5.52 2.25 4.26
CA TRP A 79 6.22 1.43 3.27
C TRP A 79 5.44 1.42 1.97
N VAL A 80 6.02 1.97 0.91
CA VAL A 80 5.41 2.11 -0.40
C VAL A 80 6.00 1.09 -1.36
N SER A 81 5.14 0.28 -1.97
CA SER A 81 5.53 -0.57 -3.10
C SER A 81 5.70 0.29 -4.34
N ASN A 82 6.88 0.32 -4.94
CA ASN A 82 7.14 1.11 -6.13
C ASN A 82 7.45 0.19 -7.32
N SER A 83 6.45 0.02 -8.19
CA SER A 83 6.51 -1.02 -9.23
C SER A 83 7.57 -0.74 -10.28
N ASN A 84 7.76 0.55 -10.63
CA ASN A 84 8.57 1.01 -11.75
C ASN A 84 8.30 0.26 -13.09
N SER A 85 7.17 -0.44 -13.18
CA SER A 85 6.84 -1.37 -14.27
C SER A 85 5.42 -1.25 -14.80
N VAL A 86 4.47 -0.75 -14.00
CA VAL A 86 3.05 -0.67 -14.37
C VAL A 86 2.49 0.72 -14.13
N LYS A 87 2.04 1.36 -15.21
CA LYS A 87 1.32 2.64 -15.23
C LYS A 87 -0.19 2.41 -15.16
N VAL A 88 -0.84 2.71 -14.02
CA VAL A 88 -2.25 2.41 -13.68
C VAL A 88 -2.88 3.62 -12.94
N PRO A 89 -4.21 3.74 -12.77
CA PRO A 89 -5.31 2.81 -13.11
C PRO A 89 -5.77 2.85 -14.57
N CYS A 90 -5.47 3.91 -15.33
CA CYS A 90 -5.88 4.03 -16.74
C CYS A 90 -4.67 3.77 -17.63
N VAL A 91 -4.61 2.56 -18.19
CA VAL A 91 -3.56 2.13 -19.11
C VAL A 91 -4.06 2.25 -20.54
N ASP A 92 -3.41 3.06 -21.38
CA ASP A 92 -3.44 2.79 -22.81
C ASP A 92 -2.55 1.55 -23.06
N PRO A 93 -3.04 0.48 -23.71
CA PRO A 93 -2.23 -0.68 -24.09
C PRO A 93 -1.02 -0.35 -24.97
N LEU A 94 -0.89 0.89 -25.43
CA LEU A 94 0.24 1.42 -26.19
C LEU A 94 1.17 2.34 -25.38
N ASP A 95 0.79 2.73 -24.15
CA ASP A 95 1.64 3.60 -23.31
C ASP A 95 2.93 2.88 -22.85
N PRO A 96 4.12 3.45 -23.08
CA PRO A 96 5.38 2.85 -22.65
C PRO A 96 5.41 2.55 -21.15
N GLN A 97 6.05 1.43 -20.78
CA GLN A 97 6.17 0.95 -19.39
C GLN A 97 7.59 1.25 -18.84
N ASP A 98 8.04 2.49 -19.04
CA ASP A 98 9.37 3.03 -18.77
C ASP A 98 9.44 3.81 -17.44
N GLY A 99 9.20 3.12 -16.31
CA GLY A 99 9.49 3.68 -14.98
C GLY A 99 11.01 3.74 -14.73
N MET A 100 11.42 4.23 -13.55
CA MET A 100 12.83 4.17 -13.11
C MET A 100 13.38 2.72 -13.13
N ASP A 101 14.70 2.57 -13.07
CA ASP A 101 15.32 1.24 -13.09
C ASP A 101 14.95 0.39 -11.87
N GLY A 102 14.49 -0.84 -12.14
CA GLY A 102 14.23 -1.89 -11.16
C GLY A 102 13.07 -1.63 -10.21
N PRO A 103 12.43 -2.66 -9.64
CA PRO A 103 11.44 -2.49 -8.58
C PRO A 103 12.08 -2.03 -7.27
N SER A 104 11.35 -1.26 -6.47
CA SER A 104 11.80 -0.89 -5.12
C SER A 104 10.66 -0.87 -4.12
N ILE A 105 11.04 -0.89 -2.84
CA ILE A 105 10.19 -0.44 -1.74
C ILE A 105 10.75 0.88 -1.23
N THR A 106 9.88 1.86 -1.00
CA THR A 106 10.25 3.16 -0.44
C THR A 106 9.75 3.29 0.99
N LEU A 107 10.65 3.57 1.93
CA LEU A 107 10.31 3.92 3.30
C LEU A 107 10.14 5.42 3.42
N TYR A 108 9.00 5.85 3.94
CA TYR A 108 8.75 7.20 4.46
C TYR A 108 8.82 7.16 5.99
N PRO A 109 9.87 7.74 6.60
CA PRO A 109 9.99 7.80 8.05
C PRO A 109 8.88 8.61 8.72
N ALA A 110 8.44 8.18 9.91
CA ALA A 110 7.39 8.85 10.70
C ALA A 110 7.80 10.24 11.22
N ASP A 111 9.10 10.52 11.23
CA ASP A 111 9.73 11.77 11.66
C ASP A 111 9.98 12.75 10.50
N ASP A 112 9.41 12.47 9.33
CA ASP A 112 9.47 13.31 8.12
C ASP A 112 10.90 13.53 7.58
N ARG A 113 11.87 12.67 7.96
CA ARG A 113 13.16 12.59 7.26
C ARG A 113 12.96 12.15 5.80
N ALA A 114 13.99 12.38 4.99
CA ALA A 114 13.97 12.01 3.57
C ALA A 114 13.68 10.50 3.39
N PRO A 115 12.82 10.13 2.43
CA PRO A 115 12.52 8.74 2.12
C PRO A 115 13.76 7.98 1.63
N SER A 116 13.73 6.65 1.73
CA SER A 116 14.80 5.76 1.28
C SER A 116 14.27 4.59 0.46
N ASN A 117 14.99 4.21 -0.60
CA ASN A 117 14.67 3.06 -1.43
C ASN A 117 15.41 1.80 -0.97
N HIS A 118 14.71 0.67 -1.07
CA HIS A 118 15.19 -0.66 -0.71
C HIS A 118 14.88 -1.64 -1.85
N ILE A 119 15.84 -2.54 -2.12
CA ILE A 119 15.81 -3.49 -3.25
C ILE A 119 16.17 -4.91 -2.79
N GLY A 120 16.04 -5.90 -3.67
CA GLY A 120 16.41 -7.29 -3.41
C GLY A 120 15.23 -8.15 -2.94
N GLY A 121 15.50 -9.27 -2.25
CA GLY A 121 14.48 -10.10 -1.60
C GLY A 121 13.44 -10.74 -2.53
N GLY A 122 13.72 -10.84 -3.83
CA GLY A 122 12.77 -11.30 -4.83
C GLY A 122 11.79 -10.25 -5.32
N LEU A 123 12.06 -8.96 -5.13
CA LEU A 123 11.23 -7.91 -5.73
C LEU A 123 11.23 -8.05 -7.25
N THR A 124 10.03 -7.99 -7.84
CA THR A 124 9.85 -8.13 -9.28
C THR A 124 8.94 -7.02 -9.82
N ILE A 125 7.66 -7.05 -9.49
CA ILE A 125 6.71 -5.95 -9.70
C ILE A 125 5.93 -5.77 -8.39
N PRO A 126 6.45 -5.01 -7.42
CA PRO A 126 5.79 -4.83 -6.13
C PRO A 126 4.47 -4.08 -6.31
N TRP A 127 3.38 -4.69 -5.83
CA TRP A 127 2.02 -4.20 -6.08
C TRP A 127 1.32 -3.88 -4.77
N GLY A 128 0.99 -4.89 -3.97
CA GLY A 128 0.49 -4.71 -2.61
C GLY A 128 1.61 -4.93 -1.58
N ASN A 129 1.38 -4.51 -0.34
CA ASN A 129 2.24 -4.85 0.79
C ASN A 129 1.44 -4.83 2.10
N ALA A 130 2.03 -5.41 3.15
CA ALA A 130 1.50 -5.39 4.51
C ALA A 130 2.64 -5.44 5.54
N VAL A 131 2.48 -4.73 6.66
CA VAL A 131 3.39 -4.82 7.81
C VAL A 131 2.80 -5.79 8.84
N ASP A 132 3.63 -6.68 9.38
CA ASP A 132 3.24 -7.67 10.36
C ASP A 132 3.42 -7.22 11.82
N GLY A 133 3.04 -8.06 12.78
CA GLY A 133 3.15 -7.75 14.21
C GLY A 133 4.57 -7.53 14.74
N ASN A 134 5.58 -7.94 13.96
CA ASN A 134 6.99 -7.71 14.27
C ASN A 134 7.53 -6.43 13.62
N ASP A 135 6.65 -5.60 13.04
CA ASP A 135 7.00 -4.45 12.20
C ASP A 135 7.83 -4.81 10.95
N THR A 136 7.79 -6.06 10.49
CA THR A 136 8.46 -6.46 9.24
C THR A 136 7.51 -6.35 8.05
N LEU A 137 8.05 -6.14 6.86
CA LEU A 137 7.27 -5.83 5.66
C LEU A 137 7.16 -7.04 4.74
N TRP A 138 5.94 -7.40 4.39
CA TRP A 138 5.61 -8.37 3.34
C TRP A 138 5.18 -7.64 2.08
N VAL A 139 5.79 -8.01 0.95
CA VAL A 139 5.51 -7.41 -0.36
C VAL A 139 4.91 -8.46 -1.28
N PHE A 140 3.80 -8.08 -1.90
CA PHE A 140 3.05 -8.90 -2.84
C PHE A 140 3.43 -8.48 -4.25
N ASN A 141 4.18 -9.34 -4.94
CA ASN A 141 4.60 -9.06 -6.30
C ASN A 141 3.55 -9.51 -7.32
N PHE A 142 3.38 -8.71 -8.37
CA PHE A 142 2.46 -8.98 -9.46
C PHE A 142 3.03 -9.89 -10.56
N GLY A 143 4.35 -10.07 -10.62
CA GLY A 143 5.01 -10.85 -11.68
C GLY A 143 6.31 -10.17 -12.13
N GLN A 144 6.80 -10.51 -13.32
CA GLN A 144 8.09 -10.01 -13.84
C GLN A 144 7.95 -9.18 -15.12
N LYS A 145 8.98 -8.35 -15.42
CA LYS A 145 9.14 -7.70 -16.74
C LYS A 145 9.65 -8.72 -17.78
N PRO A 146 9.31 -8.57 -19.07
CA PRO A 146 8.47 -7.52 -19.66
C PRO A 146 6.97 -7.79 -19.51
N THR A 147 6.17 -6.73 -19.44
CA THR A 147 4.71 -6.84 -19.26
C THR A 147 3.92 -6.91 -20.58
N ARG A 148 4.56 -6.75 -21.75
CA ARG A 148 3.86 -6.51 -23.05
C ARG A 148 4.33 -7.30 -24.28
N ASN A 149 5.37 -8.13 -24.21
CA ASN A 149 5.84 -8.95 -25.33
C ASN A 149 5.86 -10.42 -24.92
N VAL A 150 4.70 -11.04 -25.00
CA VAL A 150 4.43 -12.38 -24.46
C VAL A 150 3.73 -13.14 -25.58
N ASP A 151 4.18 -14.35 -25.87
CA ASP A 151 3.60 -15.24 -26.86
C ASP A 151 3.17 -16.58 -26.23
N GLU A 152 2.75 -17.52 -27.07
CA GLU A 152 2.32 -18.85 -26.67
C GLU A 152 3.43 -19.73 -26.06
N ASN A 153 4.69 -19.33 -26.21
CA ASN A 153 5.87 -20.06 -25.72
C ASN A 153 6.50 -19.39 -24.48
N THR A 154 5.96 -18.26 -24.02
CA THR A 154 6.53 -17.53 -22.90
C THR A 154 6.33 -18.30 -21.59
N VAL A 155 7.44 -18.74 -20.99
CA VAL A 155 7.46 -19.35 -19.65
C VAL A 155 7.58 -18.25 -18.62
N TRP A 156 6.63 -18.18 -17.71
CA TRP A 156 6.64 -17.22 -16.62
C TRP A 156 7.32 -17.81 -15.40
N PRO A 157 8.26 -17.10 -14.76
CA PRO A 157 8.79 -17.49 -13.47
C PRO A 157 7.71 -17.34 -12.40
N ASP A 158 7.85 -18.13 -11.34
CA ASP A 158 6.93 -18.10 -10.21
C ASP A 158 6.82 -16.69 -9.60
N THR A 159 5.62 -16.35 -9.14
CA THR A 159 5.37 -15.06 -8.49
C THR A 159 5.89 -15.10 -7.05
N PRO A 160 6.86 -14.25 -6.67
CA PRO A 160 7.42 -14.29 -5.33
C PRO A 160 6.65 -13.41 -4.35
N LEU A 161 6.65 -13.80 -3.08
CA LEU A 161 6.50 -12.86 -1.96
C LEU A 161 7.88 -12.41 -1.51
N SER A 162 8.03 -11.12 -1.23
CA SER A 162 9.25 -10.61 -0.60
C SER A 162 8.98 -10.27 0.85
N HIS A 163 9.99 -10.48 1.71
CA HIS A 163 9.90 -10.18 3.13
C HIS A 163 11.12 -9.33 3.52
N PHE A 164 10.89 -8.21 4.18
CA PHE A 164 11.88 -7.20 4.46
C PHE A 164 11.90 -6.82 5.93
N CYS A 165 13.10 -6.46 6.37
CA CYS A 165 13.31 -5.81 7.64
C CYS A 165 12.51 -4.52 7.77
N GLY A 166 11.89 -4.35 8.93
CA GLY A 166 11.17 -3.14 9.31
C GLY A 166 12.05 -1.93 9.57
N ALA A 167 11.43 -0.86 10.06
CA ALA A 167 12.12 0.38 10.36
C ALA A 167 13.00 0.30 11.61
N ASP A 168 12.72 -0.67 12.49
CA ASP A 168 13.47 -0.95 13.72
C ASP A 168 14.41 -2.15 13.52
N PRO A 169 15.73 -1.92 13.34
CA PRO A 169 16.69 -3.00 13.12
C PRO A 169 16.81 -3.97 14.30
N SER A 170 16.39 -3.59 15.50
CA SER A 170 16.45 -4.50 16.66
C SER A 170 15.49 -5.69 16.55
N LYS A 171 14.49 -5.58 15.67
CA LYS A 171 13.52 -6.65 15.36
C LYS A 171 13.92 -7.50 14.16
N CYS A 172 15.05 -7.20 13.53
CA CYS A 172 15.56 -7.92 12.38
C CYS A 172 16.39 -9.14 12.76
N PRO A 173 16.50 -10.14 11.86
CA PRO A 173 17.54 -11.16 11.96
C PRO A 173 18.93 -10.54 12.10
N SER A 174 19.81 -11.19 12.86
CA SER A 174 21.17 -10.71 13.13
C SER A 174 21.91 -10.34 11.84
N GLY A 175 22.53 -9.17 11.84
CA GLY A 175 23.30 -8.64 10.70
C GLY A 175 22.47 -7.98 9.61
N LYS A 176 21.15 -7.84 9.79
CA LYS A 176 20.27 -7.08 8.89
C LYS A 176 19.93 -5.71 9.47
N SER A 177 19.76 -4.75 8.57
CA SER A 177 19.40 -3.36 8.83
C SER A 177 18.01 -3.04 8.25
N THR A 178 17.53 -1.82 8.49
CA THR A 178 16.24 -1.34 7.96
C THR A 178 16.12 -1.55 6.45
N GLY A 179 15.04 -2.21 6.04
CA GLY A 179 14.74 -2.49 4.65
C GLY A 179 15.69 -3.49 3.96
N ASP A 180 16.54 -4.19 4.71
CA ASP A 180 17.26 -5.35 4.16
C ASP A 180 16.27 -6.50 3.90
N PRO A 181 16.45 -7.27 2.81
CA PRO A 181 15.59 -8.41 2.54
C PRO A 181 15.82 -9.52 3.57
N ILE A 182 14.74 -10.04 4.17
CA ILE A 182 14.71 -11.26 4.98
C ILE A 182 14.58 -12.48 4.07
N SER A 183 13.72 -12.39 3.05
CA SER A 183 13.65 -13.40 1.99
C SER A 183 14.93 -13.43 1.15
N ARG A 184 15.19 -14.57 0.50
CA ARG A 184 16.34 -14.73 -0.41
C ARG A 184 16.13 -13.98 -1.73
N ASP A 185 17.12 -14.02 -2.61
CA ASP A 185 17.14 -13.28 -3.88
C ASP A 185 15.95 -13.54 -4.80
N ILE A 186 15.33 -14.73 -4.72
CA ILE A 186 14.13 -15.09 -5.50
C ILE A 186 12.82 -14.93 -4.72
N GLY A 187 12.87 -14.47 -3.47
CA GLY A 187 11.70 -14.40 -2.60
C GLY A 187 11.21 -15.77 -2.12
N TYR A 188 9.98 -15.81 -1.62
CA TYR A 188 9.23 -17.05 -1.34
C TYR A 188 8.30 -17.34 -2.51
N VAL A 189 8.46 -18.50 -3.15
CA VAL A 189 7.71 -18.91 -4.35
C VAL A 189 6.88 -20.17 -4.08
N SER A 190 5.76 -20.29 -4.78
CA SER A 190 4.90 -21.46 -4.81
C SER A 190 4.05 -21.42 -6.08
N ASP A 191 3.73 -22.60 -6.61
CA ASP A 191 2.75 -22.82 -7.67
C ASP A 191 1.32 -22.36 -7.32
N ALA A 192 1.05 -22.07 -6.05
CA ALA A 192 -0.19 -21.47 -5.60
C ALA A 192 -0.23 -19.94 -5.83
N LEU A 193 0.90 -19.28 -6.13
CA LEU A 193 0.99 -17.82 -6.21
C LEU A 193 0.98 -17.32 -7.66
N ASP A 194 -0.08 -16.59 -8.00
CA ASP A 194 -0.30 -16.05 -9.35
C ASP A 194 -0.59 -14.55 -9.29
N ARG A 195 0.40 -13.74 -9.67
CA ARG A 195 0.28 -12.28 -9.81
C ARG A 195 -0.43 -11.62 -8.62
N VAL A 196 0.18 -11.65 -7.46
CA VAL A 196 -0.45 -11.20 -6.22
C VAL A 196 -0.58 -9.67 -6.22
N THR A 197 -1.82 -9.17 -6.14
CA THR A 197 -2.08 -7.71 -6.17
C THR A 197 -2.47 -7.13 -4.83
N GLY A 198 -2.92 -7.96 -3.91
CA GLY A 198 -3.34 -7.52 -2.59
C GLY A 198 -3.23 -8.64 -1.59
N GLY A 199 -3.46 -8.28 -0.35
CA GLY A 199 -3.34 -9.20 0.76
C GLY A 199 -3.39 -8.47 2.09
N GLY A 200 -3.24 -9.22 3.15
CA GLY A 200 -3.23 -8.70 4.51
C GLY A 200 -2.76 -9.77 5.48
N ILE A 201 -2.50 -9.34 6.71
CA ILE A 201 -2.06 -10.23 7.78
C ILE A 201 -3.12 -10.20 8.86
N ASP A 202 -3.51 -11.38 9.35
CA ASP A 202 -4.54 -11.50 10.38
C ASP A 202 -3.96 -11.61 11.81
N PRO A 203 -4.79 -11.54 12.86
CA PRO A 203 -4.33 -11.65 14.24
C PRO A 203 -3.70 -12.99 14.64
N SER A 204 -3.75 -14.00 13.78
CA SER A 204 -3.04 -15.27 13.97
C SER A 204 -1.70 -15.31 13.24
N GLY A 205 -1.33 -14.24 12.51
CA GLY A 205 -0.11 -14.18 11.73
C GLY A 205 -0.22 -14.90 10.38
N ASN A 206 -1.43 -15.20 9.91
CA ASN A 206 -1.61 -15.75 8.58
C ASN A 206 -1.48 -14.64 7.54
N VAL A 207 -0.74 -14.91 6.47
CA VAL A 207 -0.66 -14.01 5.31
C VAL A 207 -1.73 -14.42 4.31
N TRP A 208 -2.71 -13.55 4.09
CA TRP A 208 -3.77 -13.69 3.09
C TRP A 208 -3.36 -12.97 1.82
N LEU A 209 -3.48 -13.62 0.68
CA LEU A 209 -2.98 -13.15 -0.61
C LEU A 209 -4.08 -13.25 -1.66
N LEU A 210 -4.15 -12.26 -2.53
CA LEU A 210 -5.13 -12.16 -3.62
C LEU A 210 -4.41 -12.34 -4.95
N ASN A 211 -4.50 -13.56 -5.49
CA ASN A 211 -4.02 -13.85 -6.83
C ASN A 211 -4.87 -13.11 -7.85
N ASN A 212 -4.23 -12.61 -8.90
CA ASN A 212 -4.89 -11.77 -9.90
C ASN A 212 -4.39 -12.07 -11.32
N TRP A 213 -4.76 -11.19 -12.24
CA TRP A 213 -5.58 -11.34 -13.45
C TRP A 213 -5.66 -12.63 -14.27
N LYS A 214 -6.90 -13.16 -14.40
CA LYS A 214 -7.40 -13.95 -15.55
C LYS A 214 -8.06 -13.10 -16.62
N LYS A 215 -7.27 -12.69 -17.61
CA LYS A 215 -7.80 -12.12 -18.86
C LYS A 215 -8.24 -13.23 -19.81
N THR A 216 -9.43 -13.07 -20.37
CA THR A 216 -9.90 -13.82 -21.55
C THR A 216 -10.34 -12.78 -22.59
N GLY A 217 -10.02 -12.99 -23.87
CA GLY A 217 -10.28 -11.99 -24.92
C GLY A 217 -9.66 -12.34 -26.28
N PRO A 218 -9.80 -11.48 -27.31
CA PRO A 218 -9.36 -11.76 -28.69
C PRO A 218 -7.84 -11.90 -28.86
N PHE A 219 -7.05 -11.47 -27.86
CA PHE A 219 -5.62 -11.80 -27.73
C PHE A 219 -5.40 -13.08 -26.88
N GLY A 220 -6.32 -14.05 -27.02
CA GLY A 220 -6.37 -15.30 -26.27
C GLY A 220 -5.04 -16.05 -26.20
N PRO A 221 -4.24 -16.19 -27.28
CA PRO A 221 -2.95 -16.88 -27.22
C PRO A 221 -1.95 -16.28 -26.22
N VAL A 222 -1.98 -14.94 -26.02
CA VAL A 222 -1.09 -14.23 -25.09
C VAL A 222 -1.61 -14.24 -23.66
N TYR A 223 -2.95 -14.16 -23.49
CA TYR A 223 -3.55 -14.21 -22.16
C TYR A 223 -3.66 -15.64 -21.61
N ASN A 224 -3.69 -16.65 -22.48
CA ASN A 224 -3.75 -18.06 -22.10
C ASN A 224 -2.39 -18.61 -21.62
N THR A 225 -1.26 -17.94 -21.90
CA THR A 225 0.06 -18.35 -21.36
C THR A 225 0.37 -17.79 -19.99
N ASN A 226 -0.34 -16.74 -19.56
CA ASN A 226 -0.33 -16.29 -18.16
C ASN A 226 -1.67 -15.65 -17.79
N PRO A 227 -2.68 -16.51 -17.55
CA PRO A 227 -4.00 -16.08 -17.17
C PRO A 227 -4.07 -15.76 -15.68
N GLY A 228 -2.96 -15.63 -14.95
CA GLY A 228 -3.00 -15.38 -13.51
C GLY A 228 -3.98 -16.29 -12.73
N GLY A 229 -4.49 -15.79 -11.59
CA GLY A 229 -5.40 -16.53 -10.71
C GLY A 229 -6.73 -15.84 -10.42
N ASN A 230 -7.69 -16.62 -9.92
CA ASN A 230 -8.92 -16.14 -9.28
C ASN A 230 -9.12 -16.93 -7.97
N SER A 231 -8.18 -16.75 -7.07
CA SER A 231 -8.10 -17.46 -5.79
C SER A 231 -7.55 -16.54 -4.72
N PHE A 232 -7.86 -16.86 -3.47
CA PHE A 232 -7.09 -16.39 -2.34
C PHE A 232 -6.16 -17.51 -1.86
N VAL A 233 -4.96 -17.15 -1.43
CA VAL A 233 -3.98 -18.05 -0.83
C VAL A 233 -3.75 -17.62 0.60
N ILE A 234 -3.63 -18.59 1.50
CA ILE A 234 -3.30 -18.36 2.90
C ILE A 234 -1.97 -19.04 3.17
N VAL A 235 -1.01 -18.31 3.72
CA VAL A 235 0.23 -18.87 4.27
C VAL A 235 0.11 -18.87 5.79
N PRO A 236 -0.24 -20.01 6.42
CA PRO A 236 -0.59 -20.02 7.83
C PRO A 236 0.61 -19.72 8.72
N GLY A 237 0.44 -18.80 9.68
CA GLY A 237 1.44 -18.45 10.70
C GLY A 237 2.78 -17.95 10.17
N ALA A 238 2.87 -17.51 8.92
CA ALA A 238 4.13 -17.07 8.32
C ALA A 238 4.62 -15.72 8.85
N ALA A 239 3.70 -14.87 9.32
CA ALA A 239 4.01 -13.52 9.75
C ALA A 239 3.79 -13.34 11.26
N GLY A 240 4.35 -12.27 11.82
CA GLY A 240 4.05 -11.84 13.19
C GLY A 240 2.55 -11.53 13.36
N PRO A 241 1.87 -12.05 14.40
CA PRO A 241 0.46 -11.73 14.69
C PRO A 241 0.17 -10.23 14.79
N VAL A 242 -0.77 -9.71 14.02
CA VAL A 242 -1.13 -8.28 14.07
C VAL A 242 -2.22 -8.00 15.11
N LYS A 243 -2.10 -6.87 15.81
CA LYS A 243 -3.18 -6.39 16.69
C LYS A 243 -4.23 -5.64 15.87
N THR A 244 -5.44 -6.16 15.83
CA THR A 244 -6.56 -5.51 15.13
C THR A 244 -7.58 -4.90 16.10
N PRO A 245 -8.30 -3.83 15.69
CA PRO A 245 -8.07 -3.05 14.47
C PRO A 245 -6.76 -2.23 14.55
N LEU A 246 -6.02 -2.18 13.43
CA LEU A 246 -4.72 -1.49 13.34
C LEU A 246 -4.79 0.00 13.72
N ILE A 247 -5.94 0.64 13.47
CA ILE A 247 -6.16 2.08 13.69
C ILE A 247 -7.25 2.38 14.73
N GLY A 248 -7.56 1.41 15.58
CA GLY A 248 -8.64 1.53 16.55
C GLY A 248 -10.04 1.35 15.93
N PRO A 249 -11.09 1.36 16.75
CA PRO A 249 -12.46 1.25 16.27
C PRO A 249 -12.87 2.50 15.48
N PRO A 250 -13.82 2.40 14.53
CA PRO A 250 -14.40 3.55 13.86
C PRO A 250 -14.90 4.60 14.87
N GLN A 251 -14.56 5.86 14.64
CA GLN A 251 -15.02 6.99 15.46
C GLN A 251 -16.10 7.78 14.70
N SER A 252 -17.09 8.31 15.42
CA SER A 252 -18.08 9.22 14.83
C SER A 252 -17.44 10.56 14.50
N PHE A 253 -17.72 11.11 13.32
CA PHE A 253 -17.36 12.50 13.02
C PHE A 253 -18.07 13.45 13.99
N GLU A 254 -17.33 14.29 14.72
CA GLU A 254 -17.94 15.43 15.40
C GLU A 254 -18.51 16.36 14.33
N GLN A 255 -19.83 16.50 14.29
CA GLN A 255 -20.44 17.54 13.47
C GLN A 255 -20.04 18.90 14.05
N PRO A 256 -19.40 19.79 13.28
CA PRO A 256 -19.17 21.16 13.71
C PRO A 256 -20.54 21.83 13.84
N GLY A 257 -21.04 21.98 15.07
CA GLY A 257 -22.26 22.76 15.34
C GLY A 257 -23.24 22.19 16.37
N HIS A 258 -23.17 20.91 16.73
CA HIS A 258 -24.05 20.37 17.78
C HIS A 258 -23.29 20.12 19.08
N ARG A 259 -23.13 21.19 19.88
CA ARG A 259 -23.01 21.01 21.34
C ARG A 259 -24.24 20.24 21.80
N ARG A 260 -24.09 18.96 22.13
CA ARG A 260 -25.08 18.26 22.96
C ARG A 260 -25.04 18.90 24.34
N ASP A 261 -25.93 19.85 24.57
CA ASP A 261 -26.19 20.38 25.90
C ASP A 261 -26.80 19.23 26.72
N HIS A 262 -25.96 18.47 27.44
CA HIS A 262 -26.41 17.48 28.41
C HIS A 262 -26.96 18.21 29.64
N ARG A 263 -28.07 18.93 29.48
CA ARG A 263 -28.94 19.25 30.62
C ARG A 263 -29.68 17.98 30.99
N LYS A 264 -29.25 17.35 32.08
CA LYS A 264 -30.03 16.35 32.81
C LYS A 264 -31.38 16.98 33.18
N GLY A 265 -32.42 16.66 32.42
CA GLY A 265 -33.80 16.96 32.80
C GLY A 265 -34.14 16.16 34.05
N HIS A 266 -34.24 16.85 35.19
CA HIS A 266 -34.92 16.34 36.38
C HIS A 266 -36.38 16.13 36.03
N TRP A 267 -36.83 14.87 35.98
CA TRP A 267 -38.26 14.54 36.00
C TRP A 267 -38.76 14.71 37.43
N GLY A 268 -39.30 15.90 37.74
CA GLY A 268 -40.06 16.14 38.95
C GLY A 268 -41.48 15.61 38.77
N HIS A 269 -41.84 14.54 39.48
CA HIS A 269 -43.23 14.15 39.69
C HIS A 269 -43.94 15.22 40.53
N SER A 270 -45.08 15.74 40.06
CA SER A 270 -46.07 16.43 40.88
C SER A 270 -47.39 15.65 40.85
N PRO A 271 -48.05 15.43 42.00
CA PRO A 271 -49.25 14.62 42.09
C PRO A 271 -50.51 15.40 41.70
N HIS A 272 -51.42 14.71 41.02
CA HIS A 272 -52.76 15.19 40.69
C HIS A 272 -53.56 15.55 41.96
N ARG A 273 -54.12 16.76 42.00
CA ARG A 273 -55.33 17.08 42.78
C ARG A 273 -56.47 17.31 41.78
N GLY A 274 -57.37 16.35 41.68
CA GLY A 274 -58.70 16.56 41.11
C GLY A 274 -59.59 17.19 42.17
N TYR A 275 -60.34 18.21 41.76
CA TYR A 275 -61.36 18.90 42.55
C TYR A 275 -62.69 18.12 42.44
N ASP A 276 -63.35 17.91 43.58
CA ASP A 276 -64.76 17.51 43.66
C ASP A 276 -65.70 18.69 43.31
N ARG A 277 -66.71 18.41 42.48
CA ARG A 277 -68.10 18.95 42.41
C ARG A 277 -68.87 17.97 41.49
N ASP A 278 -70.02 17.38 41.79
CA ASP A 278 -71.13 17.61 42.73
C ASP A 278 -71.61 16.28 43.34
#